data_AF-A0A2N9PCM7-F1
#
_entry.id   AF-A0A2N9PCM7-F1
#
_cell.length_a   1.000
_cell.length_b   1.000
_cell.length_c   1.000
_cell.angle_alpha   90.00
_cell.angle_beta   90.00
_cell.angle_gamma   90.00
#
_symmetry.space_group_name_H-M   'P 1'
#
loop_
_entity.id
_entity.type
_entity.pdbx_description
1 polymer ?
#
loop_
_entity_poly.entity_id
_entity_poly.type
_entity_poly.pdbx_seq_one_letter_code
_entity_poly.pdbx_strand_id
1 'polypeptide(L)'
;MANSGQFIPEEFIIKVKNGERVFEPTIVTRHLDTELIGLEYFAKQKGAVKGKRYPEVTGEIKVTSDLCPCPSCSAIFQQFSDMFPNVNIKVVTSPKLHY
;
A
#
# COMPACT_ATOMS: atom_id res chain seq x y z
N MET A 1 -3.97 0.59 19.82
CA MET A 1 -3.27 -0.51 19.13
C MET A 1 -4.22 -1.07 18.08
N ALA A 2 -4.04 -0.71 16.81
CA ALA A 2 -4.95 -1.13 15.74
C ALA A 2 -4.59 -2.55 15.29
N ASN A 3 -5.55 -3.48 15.44
CA ASN A 3 -5.66 -4.85 14.92
C ASN A 3 -4.59 -5.29 13.90
N SER A 4 -3.37 -5.57 14.36
CA SER A 4 -2.26 -6.07 13.51
C SER A 4 -2.39 -7.55 13.12
N GLY A 5 -3.57 -8.15 13.32
CA GLY A 5 -3.86 -9.57 13.06
C GLY A 5 -5.04 -9.82 12.13
N GLN A 6 -5.64 -8.77 11.55
CA GLN A 6 -6.76 -8.93 10.62
C GLN A 6 -6.21 -9.07 9.20
N PHE A 7 -6.38 -10.26 8.62
CA PHE A 7 -6.05 -10.52 7.22
C PHE A 7 -6.91 -9.64 6.32
N ILE A 8 -6.35 -9.17 5.20
CA ILE A 8 -7.11 -8.40 4.21
C ILE A 8 -8.22 -9.31 3.67
N PRO A 9 -9.51 -8.96 3.79
CA PRO A 9 -10.61 -9.84 3.41
C PRO A 9 -10.61 -10.08 1.90
N GLU A 10 -10.95 -11.30 1.47
CA GLU A 10 -10.96 -11.65 0.04
C GLU A 10 -11.91 -10.76 -0.79
N GLU A 11 -13.03 -10.35 -0.20
CA GLU A 11 -13.97 -9.41 -0.82
C GLU A 11 -13.31 -8.09 -1.23
N PHE A 12 -12.35 -7.62 -0.44
CA PHE A 12 -11.58 -6.43 -0.77
C PHE A 12 -10.71 -6.65 -2.01
N ILE A 13 -10.04 -7.81 -2.07
CA ILE A 13 -9.19 -8.17 -3.21
C ILE A 13 -10.03 -8.26 -4.49
N ILE A 14 -11.25 -8.81 -4.39
CA ILE A 14 -12.20 -8.89 -5.52
C ILE A 14 -12.61 -7.48 -5.99
N LYS A 15 -12.96 -6.55 -5.08
CA LYS A 15 -13.31 -5.16 -5.44
C LYS A 15 -12.16 -4.42 -6.13
N VAL A 16 -10.94 -4.60 -5.62
CA VAL A 16 -9.71 -4.02 -6.20
C VAL A 16 -9.40 -4.62 -7.58
N LYS A 17 -9.70 -5.91 -7.80
CA LYS A 17 -9.63 -6.54 -9.14
C LYS A 17 -10.68 -6.00 -10.10
N ASN A 18 -11.88 -5.71 -9.61
CA ASN A 18 -12.99 -5.17 -10.42
C ASN A 18 -12.84 -3.68 -10.77
N GLY A 19 -11.75 -3.03 -10.35
CA GLY A 19 -11.41 -1.66 -10.76
C GLY A 19 -11.65 -0.57 -9.71
N GLU A 20 -12.11 -0.91 -8.50
CA GLU A 20 -12.35 0.06 -7.42
C GLU A 20 -11.08 0.53 -6.70
N ARG A 21 -10.08 1.00 -7.45
CA ARG A 21 -8.75 1.36 -6.96
C ARG A 21 -8.61 2.84 -6.60
N VAL A 22 -7.82 3.11 -5.55
CA VAL A 22 -7.42 4.46 -5.15
C VAL A 22 -6.12 4.86 -5.86
N PHE A 23 -5.20 3.91 -6.02
CA PHE A 23 -3.88 4.07 -6.62
C PHE A 23 -3.81 3.42 -8.01
N GLU A 24 -3.00 3.99 -8.88
CA GLU A 24 -2.83 3.54 -10.25
C GLU A 24 -1.44 2.93 -10.44
N PRO A 25 -1.33 1.59 -10.62
CA PRO A 25 -0.07 0.96 -10.91
C PRO A 25 0.40 1.32 -12.31
N THR A 26 1.65 1.75 -12.43
CA THR A 26 2.28 2.06 -13.72
C THR A 26 2.41 0.84 -14.63
N ILE A 27 2.44 -0.36 -14.04
CA ILE A 27 2.53 -1.64 -14.76
C ILE A 27 1.32 -2.49 -14.41
N VAL A 28 0.54 -2.86 -15.43
CA VAL A 28 -0.71 -3.63 -15.28
C VAL A 28 -0.46 -4.98 -14.59
N THR A 29 0.66 -5.65 -14.84
CA THR A 29 0.97 -6.96 -14.21
C THR A 29 1.26 -6.87 -12.72
N ARG A 30 1.55 -5.68 -12.18
CA ARG A 30 1.89 -5.41 -10.76
C ARG A 30 0.67 -5.02 -9.92
N HIS A 31 -0.53 -5.12 -10.48
CA HIS A 31 -1.78 -4.72 -9.83
C HIS A 31 -2.13 -5.55 -8.58
N LEU A 32 -1.44 -6.66 -8.33
CA LEU A 32 -1.62 -7.53 -7.17
C LEU A 32 -0.38 -7.63 -6.28
N ASP A 33 0.62 -6.76 -6.47
CA ASP A 33 1.77 -6.72 -5.59
C ASP A 33 1.29 -6.45 -4.14
N THR A 34 1.85 -7.18 -3.18
CA THR A 34 1.41 -7.19 -1.78
C THR A 34 1.42 -5.79 -1.18
N GLU A 35 2.42 -4.98 -1.51
CA GLU A 35 2.58 -3.60 -1.07
C GLU A 35 1.44 -2.71 -1.57
N LEU A 36 1.03 -2.87 -2.84
CA LEU A 36 -0.08 -2.13 -3.41
C LEU A 36 -1.40 -2.49 -2.73
N ILE A 37 -1.67 -3.79 -2.54
CA ILE A 37 -2.89 -4.25 -1.85
C ILE A 37 -2.93 -3.73 -0.41
N GLY A 38 -1.79 -3.75 0.30
CA GLY A 38 -1.70 -3.24 1.67
C GLY A 38 -1.98 -1.74 1.77
N LEU A 39 -1.39 -0.95 0.86
CA LEU A 39 -1.60 0.51 0.83
C LEU A 39 -3.03 0.88 0.41
N GLU A 40 -3.60 0.19 -0.58
CA GLU A 40 -5.01 0.33 -0.97
C GLU A 40 -5.94 0.04 0.22
N TYR A 41 -5.65 -1.03 0.97
CA TYR A 41 -6.46 -1.41 2.12
C TYR A 41 -6.42 -0.34 3.20
N PHE A 42 -5.25 0.21 3.50
CA PHE A 42 -5.11 1.35 4.41
C PHE A 42 -5.91 2.56 3.93
N ALA A 43 -5.77 2.93 2.66
CA ALA A 43 -6.45 4.08 2.08
C ALA A 43 -7.98 3.93 2.20
N LYS A 44 -8.52 2.74 1.88
CA LYS A 44 -9.95 2.47 1.99
C LYS A 44 -10.44 2.43 3.43
N GLN A 45 -9.67 1.91 4.39
CA GLN A 45 -10.01 1.99 5.81
C GLN A 45 -10.09 3.43 6.32
N LYS A 46 -9.33 4.35 5.72
CA LYS A 46 -9.39 5.78 6.03
C LYS A 46 -10.44 6.55 5.21
N GLY A 47 -11.25 5.85 4.40
CA GLY A 47 -12.25 6.49 3.55
C GLY A 47 -11.64 7.33 2.43
N ALA A 48 -10.41 7.04 2.03
CA ALA A 48 -9.70 7.82 1.04
C ALA A 48 -10.30 7.65 -0.36
N VAL A 49 -10.36 8.76 -1.09
CA VAL A 49 -10.87 8.85 -2.44
C VAL A 49 -9.73 9.25 -3.36
N LYS A 50 -9.67 8.60 -4.52
CA LYS A 50 -8.67 8.89 -5.56
C LYS A 50 -8.59 10.39 -5.87
N GLY A 51 -7.38 10.91 -5.93
CA GLY A 51 -7.09 12.32 -6.24
C GLY A 51 -7.28 13.32 -5.08
N LYS A 52 -7.74 12.89 -3.91
CA LYS A 52 -7.78 13.73 -2.70
C LYS A 52 -6.49 13.61 -1.88
N ARG A 53 -6.23 14.62 -1.06
CA ARG A 53 -5.12 14.65 -0.07
C ARG A 53 -5.69 14.71 1.34
N TYR A 54 -5.03 14.03 2.27
CA TYR A 54 -5.45 13.83 3.65
C TYR A 54 -4.31 14.19 4.63
N PRO A 55 -3.93 15.48 4.73
CA PRO A 55 -2.85 15.92 5.61
C PRO A 55 -3.16 15.73 7.10
N GLU A 56 -4.42 15.66 7.49
CA GLU A 56 -4.84 15.39 8.87
C GLU A 56 -4.53 13.97 9.35
N VAL A 57 -4.31 13.03 8.41
CA VAL A 57 -3.95 11.65 8.74
C VAL A 57 -2.45 11.60 9.00
N THR A 58 -2.08 11.28 10.23
CA THR A 58 -0.69 11.14 10.66
C THR A 58 -0.43 9.72 11.15
N GLY A 59 0.81 9.26 11.03
CA GLY A 59 1.20 7.96 11.55
C GLY A 59 2.46 7.38 10.93
N GLU A 60 2.74 6.14 11.26
CA GLU A 60 3.85 5.37 10.69
C GLU A 60 3.32 4.01 10.21
N ILE A 61 3.64 3.67 8.97
CA ILE A 61 3.40 2.35 8.38
C ILE A 61 4.74 1.65 8.27
N LYS A 62 4.86 0.49 8.95
CA LYS A 62 6.03 -0.38 8.82
C LYS A 62 5.68 -1.54 7.90
N VAL A 63 6.37 -1.63 6.75
CA VAL A 63 6.26 -2.76 5.81
C VAL A 63 7.48 -3.64 6.01
N THR A 64 7.28 -4.86 6.49
CA THR A 64 8.36 -5.86 6.58
C THR A 64 8.21 -6.82 5.42
N SER A 65 9.22 -6.92 4.56
CA SER A 65 9.21 -7.81 3.39
C SER A 65 10.53 -8.56 3.27
N ASP A 66 10.51 -9.79 2.78
CA ASP A 66 11.73 -10.54 2.48
C ASP A 66 12.46 -10.00 1.24
N LEU A 67 11.74 -9.28 0.37
CA LEU A 67 12.26 -8.70 -0.86
C LEU A 67 12.16 -7.17 -0.83
N CYS A 68 13.17 -6.50 -1.38
CA CYS A 68 13.10 -5.06 -1.63
C CYS A 68 11.94 -4.74 -2.58
N PRO A 69 11.18 -3.66 -2.32
CA PRO A 69 10.13 -3.23 -3.21
C PRO A 69 10.70 -3.00 -4.61
N CYS A 70 9.92 -3.43 -5.60
CA CYS A 70 10.29 -3.29 -6.99
C CYS A 70 10.35 -1.81 -7.43
N PRO A 71 11.15 -1.43 -8.44
CA PRO A 71 11.17 -0.05 -8.94
C PRO A 71 9.79 0.43 -9.43
N SER A 72 8.99 -0.48 -10.00
CA SER A 72 7.61 -0.16 -10.40
C SER A 72 6.67 0.10 -9.23
N CYS A 73 7.04 -0.36 -8.03
CA CYS A 73 6.31 -0.13 -6.79
C CYS A 73 6.56 1.30 -6.28
N SER A 74 7.68 1.93 -6.63
CA SER A 74 8.04 3.30 -6.21
C SER A 74 6.99 4.36 -6.60
N ALA A 75 6.34 4.18 -7.76
CA ALA A 75 5.26 5.09 -8.18
C ALA A 75 4.05 5.04 -7.25
N ILE A 76 3.72 3.86 -6.71
CA ILE A 76 2.63 3.68 -5.74
C ILE A 76 3.00 4.33 -4.41
N PHE A 77 4.23 4.14 -3.94
CA PHE A 77 4.70 4.79 -2.72
C PHE A 77 4.65 6.32 -2.85
N GLN A 78 5.00 6.86 -4.02
CA GLN A 78 4.88 8.30 -4.29
C GLN A 78 3.43 8.76 -4.25
N GLN A 79 2.53 8.08 -4.96
CA GLN A 79 1.09 8.41 -4.94
C GLN A 79 0.50 8.35 -3.53
N PHE A 80 0.92 7.37 -2.74
CA PHE A 80 0.53 7.26 -1.34
C PHE A 80 1.05 8.44 -0.52
N SER A 81 2.33 8.77 -0.67
CA SER A 81 2.95 9.89 0.07
C SER A 81 2.32 11.23 -0.31
N ASP A 82 1.93 11.42 -1.57
CA ASP A 82 1.22 12.62 -2.02
C ASP A 82 -0.20 12.70 -1.44
N MET A 83 -0.85 11.55 -1.24
CA MET A 83 -2.18 11.44 -0.66
C MET A 83 -2.15 11.60 0.88
N PHE A 84 -1.13 11.05 1.54
CA PHE A 84 -0.96 11.05 2.99
C PHE A 84 0.41 11.63 3.38
N PRO A 85 0.60 12.96 3.25
CA PRO A 85 1.92 13.58 3.40
C PRO A 85 2.52 13.44 4.81
N ASN A 86 1.67 13.21 5.82
CA ASN A 86 2.10 13.07 7.22
C ASN A 86 2.12 11.61 7.70
N VAL A 87 2.02 10.64 6.79
CA VAL A 87 2.19 9.22 7.09
C VAL A 87 3.57 8.76 6.62
N ASN A 88 4.41 8.33 7.56
CA ASN A 88 5.76 7.86 7.24
C ASN A 88 5.75 6.36 6.91
N ILE A 89 6.33 5.96 5.77
CA ILE A 89 6.45 4.55 5.38
C ILE A 89 7.89 4.09 5.64
N LYS A 90 8.06 3.12 6.54
CA LYS A 90 9.32 2.44 6.78
C LYS A 90 9.26 1.04 6.18
N VAL A 91 10.02 0.82 5.12
CA VAL A 91 10.21 -0.52 4.55
C VAL A 91 11.42 -1.15 5.21
N VAL A 92 11.22 -2.26 5.91
CA VAL A 92 12.27 -3.09 6.48
C VAL A 92 12.38 -4.35 5.65
N THR A 93 13.53 -4.52 5.01
CA THR A 93 13.79 -5.70 4.20
C THR A 93 14.87 -6.55 4.83
N SER A 94 14.65 -7.86 4.90
CA SER A 94 15.68 -8.83 5.26
C SER A 94 15.99 -9.67 4.03
N PRO A 95 16.93 -9.24 3.16
CA PRO A 95 17.36 -10.09 2.06
C PRO A 95 18.02 -11.34 2.67
N LYS A 96 17.26 -12.44 2.76
CA LYS A 96 17.85 -13.76 2.93
C LYS A 96 18.53 -14.13 1.62
N LEU A 97 19.75 -13.62 1.44
CA LEU A 97 20.70 -14.14 0.47
C LEU A 97 21.08 -15.56 0.93
N HIS A 98 20.27 -16.55 0.56
CA HIS A 98 20.73 -17.93 0.53
C HIS A 98 21.64 -18.07 -0.70
N TYR A 99 22.95 -17.97 -0.47
CA TYR A 99 23.96 -18.55 -1.36
C TYR A 99 24.02 -20.06 -1.11
#